data_AF-A0AAD0SLD2-F1
#
_entry.id   AF-A0AAD0SLD2-F1
#
_cell.length_a   1.000
_cell.length_b   1.000
_cell.length_c   1.000
_cell.angle_alpha   90.00
_cell.angle_beta   90.00
_cell.angle_gamma   90.00
#
_symmetry.space_group_name_H-M   'P 1'
#
loop_
_entity.id
_entity.type
_entity.pdbx_description
1 polymer ?
#
loop_
_entity_poly.entity_id
_entity_poly.type
_entity_poly.pdbx_seq_one_letter_code
_entity_poly.pdbx_strand_id
1 'polypeptide(L)'
;MKSLKKILLLKALTISICTELFSFDISKNYISNSKSSKIFQKQIDGLTNEEQDIFMLGRSFFTIPWVEAPSATTARDGLGPLFNANSCISCHPKNGRSEILNSNGFASRGLIARLSIDSNDSKYASILKKKGFIQEPTYGEQLAINGVFNVPFEGNIEVDFEYFDIKLSDGEIVNLRRPKYSLKNLNYGELHKDSVVSYRVAQSLNGMGLIDLIPDEEILKNQDIDDKNSDGISGKANFVYSPISKQYELGRYTHKASVSKLKEQVANAFSNDIGVTTTLIPYEKCTDFQKECLNAPKAKDAIDLPNDRLDAVTFYIKSLKSYSANKNSQKYKEGYKIFERLECSKCHISSFNTKLGFEVRPFSDFLLHDMGEDLADGRVEFMAEKSEWRTAPLWGIAINKLINKNPNFLHDGRARSVQEAILWHGGEAKRSKEAYMNLSKENRQKLIKFIEEL
;
A
#
# COMPACT_ATOMS: atom_id res chain seq x y z
N MET A 1 -36.42 79.94 -25.68
CA MET A 1 -36.92 78.67 -26.27
C MET A 1 -36.09 77.51 -25.72
N LYS A 2 -36.54 76.96 -24.58
CA LYS A 2 -36.08 75.70 -24.00
C LYS A 2 -37.17 74.65 -24.26
N SER A 3 -36.76 73.39 -24.32
CA SER A 3 -37.59 72.18 -24.50
C SER A 3 -37.79 71.76 -25.95
N LEU A 4 -37.07 70.73 -26.38
CA LEU A 4 -37.63 69.41 -26.70
C LEU A 4 -36.50 68.50 -27.23
N LYS A 5 -36.18 67.46 -26.44
CA LYS A 5 -35.95 66.07 -26.86
C LYS A 5 -35.10 65.33 -25.82
N LYS A 6 -35.77 65.00 -24.72
CA LYS A 6 -35.65 63.66 -24.11
C LYS A 6 -36.14 62.65 -25.16
N ILE A 7 -35.43 61.54 -25.29
CA ILE A 7 -35.82 60.18 -25.78
C ILE A 7 -34.59 59.61 -26.52
N LEU A 8 -33.65 59.06 -25.74
CA LEU A 8 -32.73 57.96 -26.06
C LEU A 8 -31.77 57.78 -24.89
N LEU A 9 -32.34 57.48 -23.73
CA LEU A 9 -31.60 57.10 -22.52
C LEU A 9 -32.23 55.79 -22.02
N LEU A 10 -32.15 54.77 -22.86
CA LEU A 10 -32.51 53.40 -22.54
C LEU A 10 -31.67 52.49 -23.45
N LYS A 11 -30.57 51.97 -22.90
CA LYS A 11 -29.88 50.69 -23.21
C LYS A 11 -28.39 50.81 -22.88
N ALA A 12 -28.08 50.79 -21.60
CA ALA A 12 -26.81 50.29 -21.09
C ALA A 12 -27.02 49.87 -19.63
N LEU A 13 -28.00 48.98 -19.41
CA LEU A 13 -28.01 48.17 -18.20
C LEU A 13 -27.05 47.02 -18.51
N THR A 14 -25.76 47.25 -18.26
CA THR A 14 -24.77 46.17 -18.20
C THR A 14 -25.18 45.28 -17.03
N ILE A 15 -25.91 44.21 -17.35
CA ILE A 15 -26.11 43.09 -16.44
C ILE A 15 -24.72 42.48 -16.24
N SER A 16 -24.01 42.91 -15.19
CA SER A 16 -22.97 42.09 -14.60
C SER A 16 -23.68 40.88 -14.00
N ILE A 17 -23.89 39.85 -14.81
CA ILE A 17 -24.08 38.51 -14.28
C ILE A 17 -22.74 38.18 -13.65
N CYS A 18 -22.61 38.46 -12.36
CA CYS A 18 -21.68 37.72 -11.52
C CYS A 18 -22.06 36.26 -11.73
N THR A 19 -21.35 35.61 -12.65
CA THR A 19 -21.19 34.18 -12.61
C THR A 19 -20.45 33.94 -11.30
N GLU A 20 -21.22 33.75 -10.22
CA GLU A 20 -20.74 32.98 -9.09
C GLU A 20 -20.35 31.63 -9.69
N LEU A 21 -19.07 31.55 -10.08
CA LEU A 21 -18.37 30.29 -10.24
C LEU A 21 -18.45 29.65 -8.85
N PHE A 22 -19.53 28.94 -8.59
CA PHE A 22 -19.55 27.90 -7.58
C PHE A 22 -18.43 26.95 -7.99
N SER A 23 -17.24 27.19 -7.46
CA SER A 23 -16.15 26.23 -7.49
C SER A 23 -16.67 25.04 -6.69
N PHE A 24 -17.28 24.10 -7.41
CA PHE A 24 -17.61 22.81 -6.86
C PHE A 24 -16.29 22.20 -6.42
N ASP A 25 -16.11 22.10 -5.11
CA ASP A 25 -14.94 21.47 -4.52
C ASP A 25 -15.02 19.95 -4.80
N ILE A 26 -14.53 19.55 -5.97
CA ILE A 26 -14.50 18.17 -6.46
C ILE A 26 -13.83 17.24 -5.45
N SER A 27 -12.91 17.75 -4.62
CA SER A 27 -12.20 16.96 -3.61
C SER A 27 -13.16 16.31 -2.60
N LYS A 28 -14.31 16.92 -2.32
CA LYS A 28 -15.32 16.38 -1.37
C LYS A 28 -15.95 15.08 -1.85
N ASN A 29 -15.94 14.81 -3.15
CA ASN A 29 -16.40 13.54 -3.70
C ASN A 29 -15.48 12.40 -3.26
N TYR A 30 -14.18 12.67 -3.19
CA TYR A 30 -13.14 11.67 -2.95
C TYR A 30 -12.65 11.60 -1.50
N ILE A 31 -12.67 12.72 -0.79
CA ILE A 31 -12.02 12.89 0.52
C ILE A 31 -13.05 13.24 1.59
N SER A 32 -12.86 12.70 2.80
CA SER A 32 -13.62 13.09 3.99
C SER A 32 -12.68 13.35 5.17
N ASN A 33 -13.08 14.28 6.03
CA ASN A 33 -12.46 14.49 7.35
C ASN A 33 -13.23 13.77 8.48
N SER A 34 -14.25 12.96 8.14
CA SER A 34 -15.02 12.22 9.12
C SER A 34 -14.21 11.05 9.68
N LYS A 35 -13.92 11.10 10.97
CA LYS A 35 -13.24 10.02 11.69
C LYS A 35 -14.19 8.89 12.02
N SER A 36 -14.37 7.99 11.06
CA SER A 36 -15.19 6.79 11.23
C SER A 36 -14.55 5.63 10.50
N SER A 37 -14.47 4.46 11.12
CA SER A 37 -13.99 3.23 10.45
C SER A 37 -14.86 2.80 9.26
N LYS A 38 -16.06 3.38 9.10
CA LYS A 38 -16.91 3.19 7.92
C LYS A 38 -16.37 3.92 6.68
N ILE A 39 -15.51 4.94 6.84
CA ILE A 39 -15.03 5.74 5.71
C ILE A 39 -14.28 4.89 4.68
N PHE A 40 -13.45 3.96 5.16
CA PHE A 40 -12.71 3.02 4.32
C PHE A 40 -13.58 2.05 3.53
N GLN A 41 -14.88 1.97 3.81
CA GLN A 41 -15.83 1.12 3.09
C GLN A 41 -16.85 1.94 2.28
N LYS A 42 -16.80 3.28 2.37
CA LYS A 42 -17.70 4.16 1.64
C LYS A 42 -17.16 4.40 0.24
N GLN A 43 -18.03 4.36 -0.76
CA GLN A 43 -17.69 4.82 -2.11
C GLN A 43 -17.50 6.33 -2.16
N ILE A 44 -16.78 6.82 -3.18
CA ILE A 44 -16.76 8.23 -3.56
C ILE A 44 -18.18 8.71 -3.90
N ASP A 45 -18.45 10.00 -3.69
CA ASP A 45 -19.76 10.56 -4.02
C ASP A 45 -19.86 10.83 -5.54
N GLY A 46 -21.06 10.74 -6.11
CA GLY A 46 -21.32 11.08 -7.53
C GLY A 46 -21.25 9.92 -8.52
N LEU A 47 -21.09 8.67 -8.06
CA LEU A 47 -21.17 7.48 -8.93
C LEU A 47 -22.56 7.31 -9.57
N THR A 48 -22.61 6.96 -10.85
CA THR A 48 -23.87 6.58 -11.54
C THR A 48 -24.44 5.28 -10.97
N ASN A 49 -25.68 4.92 -11.35
CA ASN A 49 -26.28 3.66 -10.91
C ASN A 49 -25.45 2.45 -11.38
N GLU A 50 -24.98 2.47 -12.62
CA GLU A 50 -24.14 1.42 -13.20
C GLU A 50 -22.79 1.33 -12.47
N GLU A 51 -22.18 2.46 -12.12
CA GLU A 51 -20.94 2.48 -11.34
C GLU A 51 -21.14 1.96 -9.92
N GLN A 52 -22.30 2.22 -9.31
CA GLN A 52 -22.65 1.66 -8.00
C GLN A 52 -22.81 0.13 -8.06
N ASP A 53 -23.40 -0.39 -9.13
CA ASP A 53 -23.49 -1.84 -9.35
C ASP A 53 -22.10 -2.47 -9.49
N ILE A 54 -21.19 -1.84 -10.25
CA ILE A 54 -19.79 -2.28 -10.39
C ILE A 54 -19.07 -2.22 -9.03
N PHE A 55 -19.26 -1.14 -8.26
CA PHE A 55 -18.69 -1.00 -6.92
C PHE A 55 -19.18 -2.12 -5.99
N MET A 56 -20.47 -2.43 -6.00
CA MET A 56 -21.06 -3.50 -5.20
C MET A 56 -20.56 -4.89 -5.64
N LEU A 57 -20.41 -5.11 -6.95
CA LEU A 57 -19.84 -6.34 -7.50
C LEU A 57 -18.38 -6.53 -7.05
N GLY A 58 -17.55 -5.49 -7.20
CA GLY A 58 -16.17 -5.50 -6.75
C GLY A 58 -16.02 -5.73 -5.26
N ARG A 59 -16.85 -5.05 -4.45
CA ARG A 59 -16.94 -5.29 -3.00
C ARG A 59 -17.29 -6.74 -2.69
N SER A 60 -18.25 -7.31 -3.42
CA SER A 60 -18.66 -8.71 -3.25
C SER A 60 -17.48 -9.66 -3.45
N PHE A 61 -16.68 -9.50 -4.51
CA PHE A 61 -15.49 -10.31 -4.78
C PHE A 61 -14.34 -10.04 -3.79
N PHE A 62 -14.26 -8.83 -3.24
CA PHE A 62 -13.29 -8.50 -2.21
C PHE A 62 -13.62 -9.15 -0.85
N THR A 63 -14.90 -9.24 -0.49
CA THR A 63 -15.33 -9.64 0.86
C THR A 63 -15.72 -11.11 1.01
N ILE A 64 -16.33 -11.70 -0.03
CA ILE A 64 -16.89 -13.05 0.08
C ILE A 64 -15.80 -14.07 -0.27
N PRO A 65 -15.58 -15.10 0.57
CA PRO A 65 -14.59 -16.13 0.32
C PRO A 65 -14.72 -16.85 -1.02
N TRP A 66 -13.58 -17.14 -1.63
CA TRP A 66 -13.43 -18.10 -2.71
C TRP A 66 -13.59 -19.52 -2.17
N VAL A 67 -14.09 -20.41 -3.04
CA VAL A 67 -14.37 -21.80 -2.71
C VAL A 67 -13.42 -22.69 -3.49
N GLU A 68 -12.96 -23.75 -2.83
CA GLU A 68 -12.17 -24.81 -3.43
C GLU A 68 -12.84 -25.36 -4.69
N ALA A 69 -12.04 -25.49 -5.75
CA ALA A 69 -12.51 -26.04 -7.01
C ALA A 69 -12.50 -27.59 -7.00
N PRO A 70 -13.43 -28.26 -7.71
CA PRO A 70 -14.59 -27.68 -8.38
C PRO A 70 -15.74 -27.42 -7.38
N SER A 71 -16.40 -26.27 -7.53
CA SER A 71 -17.53 -25.87 -6.69
C SER A 71 -18.85 -25.81 -7.47
N ALA A 72 -19.97 -26.01 -6.76
CA ALA A 72 -21.31 -25.74 -7.30
C ALA A 72 -21.56 -24.23 -7.55
N THR A 73 -20.77 -23.35 -6.93
CA THR A 73 -20.87 -21.89 -7.09
C THR A 73 -20.15 -21.43 -8.34
N THR A 74 -20.85 -20.84 -9.31
CA THR A 74 -20.22 -20.46 -10.59
C THR A 74 -19.35 -19.20 -10.53
N ALA A 75 -19.59 -18.31 -9.58
CA ALA A 75 -18.90 -17.02 -9.54
C ALA A 75 -17.55 -17.06 -8.81
N ARG A 76 -17.32 -18.06 -7.94
CA ARG A 76 -16.16 -18.14 -7.03
C ARG A 76 -15.58 -19.56 -6.92
N ASP A 77 -15.83 -20.36 -7.94
CA ASP A 77 -15.14 -21.61 -8.19
C ASP A 77 -13.74 -21.28 -8.70
N GLY A 78 -12.70 -21.54 -7.91
CA GLY A 78 -11.33 -21.19 -8.30
C GLY A 78 -10.42 -20.68 -7.18
N LEU A 79 -10.73 -20.98 -5.91
CA LEU A 79 -9.70 -20.85 -4.87
C LEU A 79 -8.50 -21.71 -5.30
N GLY A 80 -7.31 -21.09 -5.38
CA GLY A 80 -6.14 -21.81 -5.86
C GLY A 80 -5.72 -22.93 -4.90
N PRO A 81 -5.01 -23.95 -5.41
CA PRO A 81 -4.61 -25.10 -4.61
C PRO A 81 -3.70 -24.77 -3.43
N LEU A 82 -2.94 -23.67 -3.53
CA LEU A 82 -2.08 -23.09 -2.51
C LEU A 82 -2.44 -21.62 -2.33
N PHE A 83 -2.66 -21.17 -1.08
CA PHE A 83 -3.12 -19.81 -0.79
C PHE A 83 -2.78 -19.34 0.64
N ASN A 84 -2.74 -18.01 0.86
CA ASN A 84 -2.60 -17.40 2.18
C ASN A 84 -3.95 -17.09 2.83
N ALA A 85 -4.92 -16.62 2.03
CA ALA A 85 -6.28 -16.34 2.46
C ALA A 85 -7.28 -16.56 1.33
N ASN A 86 -8.51 -16.90 1.67
CA ASN A 86 -9.57 -17.13 0.67
C ASN A 86 -10.38 -15.87 0.33
N SER A 87 -10.01 -14.68 0.84
CA SER A 87 -10.67 -13.40 0.53
C SER A 87 -9.74 -12.22 0.85
N CYS A 88 -9.86 -11.14 0.07
CA CYS A 88 -9.03 -9.95 0.27
C CYS A 88 -9.24 -9.32 1.66
N ILE A 89 -10.48 -9.31 2.16
CA ILE A 89 -10.82 -8.75 3.48
C ILE A 89 -10.15 -9.49 4.65
N SER A 90 -9.75 -10.76 4.48
CA SER A 90 -9.04 -11.51 5.52
C SER A 90 -7.64 -10.94 5.80
N CYS A 91 -6.99 -10.38 4.78
CA CYS A 91 -5.70 -9.71 4.91
C CYS A 91 -5.88 -8.20 5.16
N HIS A 92 -6.91 -7.59 4.57
CA HIS A 92 -7.22 -6.17 4.63
C HIS A 92 -8.54 -5.91 5.39
N PRO A 93 -8.58 -6.10 6.73
CA PRO A 93 -9.81 -5.99 7.50
C PRO A 93 -10.43 -4.59 7.34
N LYS A 94 -11.66 -4.52 6.85
CA LYS A 94 -12.37 -3.25 6.55
C LYS A 94 -11.55 -2.29 5.65
N ASN A 95 -10.77 -2.83 4.71
CA ASN A 95 -9.82 -2.10 3.86
C ASN A 95 -8.67 -1.41 4.63
N GLY A 96 -8.55 -1.71 5.92
CA GLY A 96 -7.46 -1.26 6.76
C GLY A 96 -6.25 -2.18 6.68
N ARG A 97 -5.27 -1.82 7.49
CA ARG A 97 -4.01 -2.53 7.66
C ARG A 97 -4.16 -3.73 8.58
N SER A 98 -3.40 -4.80 8.31
CA SER A 98 -3.43 -6.02 9.13
C SER A 98 -2.59 -5.93 10.41
N GLU A 99 -2.90 -6.83 11.35
CA GLU A 99 -2.01 -7.19 12.46
C GLU A 99 -0.94 -8.19 11.96
N ILE A 100 0.15 -8.37 12.69
CA ILE A 100 1.14 -9.42 12.38
C ILE A 100 0.86 -10.76 13.07
N LEU A 101 0.14 -10.74 14.19
CA LEU A 101 -0.29 -11.92 14.93
C LEU A 101 -1.82 -11.93 15.03
N ASN A 102 -2.42 -13.12 15.05
CA ASN A 102 -3.83 -13.30 15.36
C ASN A 102 -4.06 -13.41 16.89
N SER A 103 -5.32 -13.55 17.31
CA SER A 103 -5.71 -13.62 18.72
C SER A 103 -5.07 -14.79 19.49
N ASN A 104 -4.62 -15.82 18.80
CA ASN A 104 -4.00 -17.01 19.40
C ASN A 104 -2.47 -16.91 19.42
N GLY A 105 -1.89 -15.78 19.00
CA GLY A 105 -0.45 -15.56 18.98
C GLY A 105 0.29 -16.15 17.78
N PHE A 106 -0.42 -16.72 16.79
CA PHE A 106 0.19 -17.19 15.54
C PHE A 106 0.25 -16.07 14.50
N ALA A 107 1.10 -16.20 13.48
CA ALA A 107 1.12 -15.28 12.35
C ALA A 107 -0.29 -15.04 11.78
N SER A 108 -0.61 -13.77 11.53
CA SER A 108 -1.89 -13.41 10.92
C SER A 108 -1.87 -13.75 9.43
N ARG A 109 -3.07 -13.85 8.82
CA ARG A 109 -3.19 -14.00 7.36
C ARG A 109 -2.66 -12.80 6.57
N GLY A 110 -2.57 -11.64 7.20
CA GLY A 110 -2.02 -10.43 6.58
C GLY A 110 -0.51 -10.31 6.67
N LEU A 111 0.18 -11.23 7.33
CA LEU A 111 1.64 -11.35 7.29
C LEU A 111 2.04 -12.39 6.25
N ILE A 112 2.75 -11.97 5.21
CA ILE A 112 3.21 -12.84 4.13
C ILE A 112 4.74 -12.92 4.11
N ALA A 113 5.26 -14.02 3.55
CA ALA A 113 6.68 -14.21 3.28
C ALA A 113 6.92 -14.23 1.77
N ARG A 114 7.53 -13.17 1.23
CA ARG A 114 7.94 -13.10 -0.18
C ARG A 114 9.27 -13.82 -0.35
N LEU A 115 9.36 -14.67 -1.36
CA LEU A 115 10.50 -15.55 -1.59
C LEU A 115 11.21 -15.19 -2.91
N SER A 116 12.53 -15.17 -2.86
CA SER A 116 13.39 -14.95 -4.01
C SER A 116 14.74 -15.63 -3.81
N ILE A 117 15.56 -15.70 -4.85
CA ILE A 117 16.99 -15.98 -4.72
C ILE A 117 17.81 -14.76 -5.15
N ASP A 118 18.94 -14.56 -4.48
CA ASP A 118 19.96 -13.61 -4.91
C ASP A 118 20.91 -14.31 -5.90
N SER A 119 20.86 -13.92 -7.19
CA SER A 119 21.68 -14.56 -8.24
C SER A 119 21.96 -13.59 -9.39
N ASN A 120 23.23 -13.55 -9.79
CA ASN A 120 23.73 -12.77 -10.94
C ASN A 120 23.88 -13.61 -12.21
N ASP A 121 23.34 -14.84 -12.24
CA ASP A 121 23.40 -15.70 -13.40
C ASP A 121 22.63 -15.08 -14.59
N SER A 122 23.30 -14.98 -15.74
CA SER A 122 22.77 -14.35 -16.95
C SER A 122 21.48 -15.02 -17.47
N LYS A 123 21.23 -16.29 -17.11
CA LYS A 123 19.97 -16.99 -17.45
C LYS A 123 18.73 -16.29 -16.90
N TYR A 124 18.88 -15.52 -15.81
CA TYR A 124 17.77 -14.80 -15.17
C TYR A 124 17.54 -13.40 -15.72
N ALA A 125 18.37 -12.93 -16.67
CA ALA A 125 18.29 -11.55 -17.18
C ALA A 125 16.90 -11.18 -17.76
N SER A 126 16.23 -12.12 -18.41
CA SER A 126 14.87 -11.90 -18.95
C SER A 126 13.81 -11.80 -17.86
N ILE A 127 13.95 -12.59 -16.79
CA ILE A 127 13.05 -12.59 -15.63
C ILE A 127 13.24 -11.29 -14.84
N LEU A 128 14.49 -10.90 -14.57
CA LEU A 128 14.80 -9.65 -13.87
C LEU A 128 14.24 -8.42 -14.58
N LYS A 129 14.31 -8.38 -15.93
CA LYS A 129 13.69 -7.30 -16.70
C LYS A 129 12.18 -7.19 -16.51
N LYS A 130 11.46 -8.32 -16.43
CA LYS A 130 9.99 -8.31 -16.39
C LYS A 130 9.38 -8.35 -14.99
N LYS A 131 10.00 -9.05 -14.05
CA LYS A 131 9.52 -9.23 -12.67
C LYS A 131 10.30 -8.41 -11.64
N GLY A 132 11.53 -8.02 -11.93
CA GLY A 132 12.40 -7.29 -11.00
C GLY A 132 13.09 -8.15 -9.94
N PHE A 133 12.80 -9.46 -9.86
CA PHE A 133 13.41 -10.40 -8.93
C PHE A 133 13.39 -11.82 -9.51
N ILE A 134 14.17 -12.73 -8.92
CA ILE A 134 14.17 -14.15 -9.27
C ILE A 134 13.40 -14.91 -8.19
N GLN A 135 12.37 -15.65 -8.59
CA GLN A 135 11.56 -16.46 -7.67
C GLN A 135 12.39 -17.61 -7.06
N GLU A 136 12.02 -18.02 -5.86
CA GLU A 136 12.59 -19.21 -5.22
C GLU A 136 12.14 -20.46 -6.00
N PRO A 137 13.05 -21.40 -6.32
CA PRO A 137 12.76 -22.50 -7.25
C PRO A 137 11.74 -23.52 -6.72
N THR A 138 11.69 -23.76 -5.41
CA THR A 138 10.84 -24.78 -4.77
C THR A 138 9.45 -24.22 -4.45
N TYR A 139 9.39 -22.98 -3.96
CA TYR A 139 8.22 -22.33 -3.37
C TYR A 139 7.73 -21.11 -4.16
N GLY A 140 8.39 -20.74 -5.26
CA GLY A 140 7.98 -19.62 -6.08
C GLY A 140 8.26 -18.27 -5.45
N GLU A 141 7.34 -17.31 -5.61
CA GLU A 141 7.56 -15.90 -5.23
C GLU A 141 6.97 -15.49 -3.87
N GLN A 142 6.14 -16.35 -3.27
CA GLN A 142 5.50 -16.12 -1.98
C GLN A 142 5.10 -17.46 -1.35
N LEU A 143 5.35 -17.60 -0.04
CA LEU A 143 4.95 -18.79 0.71
C LEU A 143 3.44 -18.84 0.93
N ALA A 144 2.78 -19.92 0.50
CA ALA A 144 1.39 -20.23 0.78
C ALA A 144 1.22 -21.01 2.08
N ILE A 145 0.49 -20.44 3.05
CA ILE A 145 0.32 -21.02 4.38
C ILE A 145 -0.86 -22.00 4.50
N ASN A 146 -1.65 -22.18 3.44
CA ASN A 146 -2.72 -23.18 3.35
C ASN A 146 -2.66 -23.91 2.00
N GLY A 147 -3.26 -25.09 1.97
CA GLY A 147 -3.56 -25.82 0.75
C GLY A 147 -4.99 -26.38 0.80
N VAL A 148 -5.54 -26.69 -0.37
CA VAL A 148 -6.86 -27.34 -0.53
C VAL A 148 -6.80 -28.83 -0.18
N PHE A 149 -7.90 -29.57 -0.31
CA PHE A 149 -7.92 -30.99 0.00
C PHE A 149 -6.85 -31.76 -0.80
N ASN A 150 -6.07 -32.60 -0.11
CA ASN A 150 -4.94 -33.36 -0.65
C ASN A 150 -3.79 -32.54 -1.26
N VAL A 151 -3.76 -31.21 -1.09
CA VAL A 151 -2.61 -30.38 -1.44
C VAL A 151 -1.93 -29.91 -0.15
N PRO A 152 -0.72 -30.39 0.18
CA PRO A 152 0.01 -29.91 1.34
C PRO A 152 0.26 -28.41 1.24
N PHE A 153 0.02 -27.64 2.31
CA PHE A 153 0.44 -26.23 2.36
C PHE A 153 1.96 -26.12 2.25
N GLU A 154 2.50 -24.96 1.87
CA GLU A 154 3.95 -24.85 1.63
C GLU A 154 4.78 -24.79 2.91
N GLY A 155 4.34 -24.00 3.88
CA GLY A 155 4.96 -23.86 5.19
C GLY A 155 4.19 -22.89 6.10
N ASN A 156 4.70 -22.67 7.30
CA ASN A 156 4.15 -21.73 8.27
C ASN A 156 5.16 -20.62 8.59
N ILE A 157 4.65 -19.42 8.87
CA ILE A 157 5.44 -18.31 9.39
C ILE A 157 5.36 -18.35 10.92
N GLU A 158 6.53 -18.44 11.57
CA GLU A 158 6.66 -18.22 13.02
C GLU A 158 7.26 -16.83 13.27
N VAL A 159 6.80 -16.20 14.35
CA VAL A 159 7.21 -14.85 14.73
C VAL A 159 7.60 -14.86 16.21
N ASP A 160 8.89 -14.69 16.46
CA ASP A 160 9.42 -14.38 17.78
C ASP A 160 9.84 -12.90 17.85
N PHE A 161 10.14 -12.42 19.06
CA PHE A 161 10.63 -11.07 19.26
C PHE A 161 11.84 -11.04 20.17
N GLU A 162 12.83 -10.24 19.77
CA GLU A 162 13.89 -9.79 20.64
C GLU A 162 13.62 -8.35 21.07
N TYR A 163 13.74 -8.07 22.36
CA TYR A 163 13.46 -6.75 22.92
C TYR A 163 14.75 -6.03 23.28
N PHE A 164 14.77 -4.72 23.05
CA PHE A 164 15.90 -3.87 23.42
C PHE A 164 15.42 -2.46 23.74
N ASP A 165 16.17 -1.76 24.59
CA ASP A 165 15.80 -0.45 25.08
C ASP A 165 16.53 0.66 24.35
N ILE A 166 15.80 1.73 24.01
CA ILE A 166 16.36 3.00 23.56
C ILE A 166 16.07 4.05 24.63
N LYS A 167 17.11 4.74 25.10
CA LYS A 167 16.99 5.87 26.01
C LYS A 167 16.90 7.18 25.23
N LEU A 168 15.88 7.99 25.51
CA LEU A 168 15.70 9.33 24.96
C LEU A 168 16.46 10.38 25.79
N SER A 169 16.63 11.58 25.23
CA SER A 169 17.41 12.67 25.86
C SER A 169 16.89 13.11 27.23
N ASP A 170 15.58 12.99 27.48
CA ASP A 170 14.96 13.31 28.77
C ASP A 170 14.89 12.12 29.74
N GLY A 171 15.55 11.01 29.40
CA GLY A 171 15.64 9.82 30.24
C GLY A 171 14.49 8.83 30.06
N GLU A 172 13.48 9.11 29.24
CA GLU A 172 12.44 8.13 28.89
C GLU A 172 13.08 6.91 28.21
N ILE A 173 12.72 5.70 28.65
CA ILE A 173 13.16 4.44 28.04
C ILE A 173 12.02 3.89 27.19
N VAL A 174 12.30 3.65 25.92
CA VAL A 174 11.38 3.03 24.96
C VAL A 174 11.87 1.62 24.67
N ASN A 175 11.04 0.63 25.03
CA ASN A 175 11.31 -0.76 24.73
C ASN A 175 10.86 -1.08 23.29
N LEU A 176 11.82 -1.30 22.40
CA LEU A 176 11.58 -1.74 21.03
C LEU A 176 11.60 -3.26 20.94
N ARG A 177 11.01 -3.78 19.86
CA ARG A 177 11.07 -5.20 19.50
C ARG A 177 11.58 -5.37 18.07
N ARG A 178 12.53 -6.27 17.88
CA ARG A 178 12.98 -6.78 16.58
C ARG A 178 12.31 -8.14 16.34
N PRO A 179 11.54 -8.32 15.27
CA PRO A 179 10.96 -9.62 14.97
C PRO A 179 12.06 -10.59 14.54
N LYS A 180 11.96 -11.82 15.03
CA LYS A 180 12.73 -12.99 14.59
C LYS A 180 11.78 -13.90 13.84
N TYR A 181 11.69 -13.69 12.54
CA TYR A 181 10.84 -14.51 11.69
C TYR A 181 11.55 -15.81 11.32
N SER A 182 10.78 -16.89 11.21
CA SER A 182 11.27 -18.13 10.61
C SER A 182 10.16 -18.84 9.84
N LEU A 183 10.57 -19.70 8.90
CA LEU A 183 9.66 -20.58 8.17
C LEU A 183 9.78 -21.99 8.75
N LYS A 184 8.64 -22.62 9.05
CA LYS A 184 8.55 -23.98 9.59
C LYS A 184 7.66 -24.86 8.73
N ASN A 185 7.73 -26.17 8.97
CA ASN A 185 6.88 -27.18 8.34
C ASN A 185 6.87 -27.08 6.81
N LEU A 186 8.06 -26.91 6.24
CA LEU A 186 8.30 -26.81 4.81
C LEU A 186 8.02 -28.16 4.15
N ASN A 187 6.84 -28.29 3.50
CA ASN A 187 6.36 -29.60 2.99
C ASN A 187 6.95 -30.02 1.63
N TYR A 188 7.71 -29.15 0.97
CA TYR A 188 8.26 -29.39 -0.38
C TYR A 188 9.79 -29.44 -0.41
N GLY A 189 10.43 -29.53 0.76
CA GLY A 189 11.88 -29.64 0.91
C GLY A 189 12.52 -28.37 1.48
N GLU A 190 13.85 -28.32 1.44
CA GLU A 190 14.58 -27.14 1.90
C GLU A 190 14.50 -26.01 0.88
N LEU A 191 14.52 -24.78 1.39
CA LEU A 191 14.71 -23.59 0.57
C LEU A 191 16.08 -23.65 -0.13
N HIS A 192 16.17 -23.06 -1.32
CA HIS A 192 17.45 -22.85 -1.98
C HIS A 192 18.42 -22.11 -1.06
N LYS A 193 19.72 -22.46 -1.08
CA LYS A 193 20.74 -21.88 -0.18
C LYS A 193 20.87 -20.36 -0.28
N ASP A 194 20.56 -19.80 -1.45
CA ASP A 194 20.63 -18.36 -1.74
C ASP A 194 19.25 -17.69 -1.59
N SER A 195 18.32 -18.34 -0.88
CA SER A 195 16.97 -17.83 -0.63
C SER A 195 17.00 -16.57 0.23
N VAL A 196 16.19 -15.61 -0.18
CA VAL A 196 15.87 -14.39 0.53
C VAL A 196 14.40 -14.42 0.90
N VAL A 197 14.11 -14.20 2.19
CA VAL A 197 12.74 -14.14 2.71
C VAL A 197 12.43 -12.74 3.20
N SER A 198 11.48 -12.07 2.54
CA SER A 198 11.01 -10.74 2.91
C SER A 198 9.62 -10.82 3.53
N TYR A 199 9.50 -10.46 4.81
CA TYR A 199 8.24 -10.49 5.54
C TYR A 199 7.50 -9.16 5.38
N ARG A 200 6.24 -9.22 4.96
CA ARG A 200 5.44 -8.02 4.67
C ARG A 200 4.06 -8.12 5.27
N VAL A 201 3.62 -7.05 5.92
CA VAL A 201 2.25 -6.92 6.41
C VAL A 201 1.38 -6.19 5.39
N ALA A 202 0.15 -6.68 5.23
CA ALA A 202 -0.84 -6.13 4.31
C ALA A 202 -1.17 -4.67 4.69
N GLN A 203 -1.03 -3.78 3.69
CA GLN A 203 -1.16 -2.34 3.85
C GLN A 203 -2.63 -1.90 3.94
N SER A 204 -2.86 -0.69 4.46
CA SER A 204 -4.15 -0.02 4.33
C SER A 204 -4.44 0.28 2.86
N LEU A 205 -5.67 0.03 2.40
CA LEU A 205 -6.10 0.34 1.03
C LEU A 205 -6.64 1.77 0.87
N ASN A 206 -6.52 2.59 1.93
CA ASN A 206 -6.89 4.00 1.90
C ASN A 206 -6.15 4.76 0.79
N GLY A 207 -6.91 5.50 -0.02
CA GLY A 207 -6.35 6.38 -1.04
C GLY A 207 -5.71 5.69 -2.24
N MET A 208 -5.86 4.37 -2.41
CA MET A 208 -5.22 3.65 -3.53
C MET A 208 -5.64 4.18 -4.91
N GLY A 209 -6.92 4.57 -5.08
CA GLY A 209 -7.40 5.24 -6.28
C GLY A 209 -6.95 6.69 -6.43
N LEU A 210 -6.58 7.37 -5.33
CA LEU A 210 -6.04 8.73 -5.38
C LEU A 210 -4.60 8.75 -5.88
N ILE A 211 -3.83 7.67 -5.65
CA ILE A 211 -2.45 7.55 -6.16
C ILE A 211 -2.43 7.59 -7.70
N ASP A 212 -3.39 6.94 -8.36
CA ASP A 212 -3.56 6.95 -9.82
C ASP A 212 -3.82 8.37 -10.39
N LEU A 213 -4.40 9.25 -9.56
CA LEU A 213 -4.71 10.63 -9.93
C LEU A 213 -3.50 11.56 -9.80
N ILE A 214 -2.40 11.14 -9.16
CA ILE A 214 -1.17 11.93 -9.07
C ILE A 214 -0.40 11.78 -10.39
N PRO A 215 -0.14 12.85 -11.15
CA PRO A 215 0.71 12.79 -12.35
C PRO A 215 2.11 12.23 -12.06
N ASP A 216 2.79 11.66 -13.07
CA ASP A 216 4.15 11.11 -12.90
C ASP A 216 5.14 12.23 -12.58
N GLU A 217 5.00 13.37 -13.26
CA GLU A 217 5.83 14.56 -13.08
C GLU A 217 5.75 15.14 -11.66
N GLU A 218 4.60 14.98 -10.99
CA GLU A 218 4.41 15.44 -9.62
C GLU A 218 5.21 14.60 -8.61
N ILE A 219 5.45 13.31 -8.89
CA ILE A 219 6.32 12.45 -8.08
C ILE A 219 7.78 12.69 -8.45
N LEU A 220 8.09 12.66 -9.75
CA LEU A 220 9.45 12.73 -10.28
C LEU A 220 10.16 14.07 -9.96
N LYS A 221 9.42 15.17 -9.77
CA LYS A 221 10.02 16.45 -9.36
C LYS A 221 10.70 16.41 -7.98
N ASN A 222 10.38 15.42 -7.14
CA ASN A 222 10.97 15.27 -5.80
C ASN A 222 12.19 14.32 -5.81
N GLN A 223 12.56 13.77 -6.96
CA GLN A 223 13.69 12.87 -7.09
C GLN A 223 15.03 13.60 -6.92
N ASP A 224 15.91 13.06 -6.08
CA ASP A 224 17.23 13.63 -5.78
C ASP A 224 18.31 12.53 -5.71
N ILE A 225 18.42 11.72 -6.77
CA ILE A 225 19.29 10.52 -6.82
C ILE A 225 20.74 10.81 -6.40
N ASP A 226 21.25 12.00 -6.77
CA ASP A 226 22.64 12.39 -6.56
C ASP A 226 22.85 13.23 -5.28
N ASP A 227 21.83 13.37 -4.43
CA ASP A 227 21.85 14.23 -3.24
C ASP A 227 22.40 15.64 -3.55
N LYS A 228 21.80 16.30 -4.57
CA LYS A 228 22.32 17.56 -5.11
C LYS A 228 22.28 18.70 -4.11
N ASN A 229 21.41 18.60 -3.10
CA ASN A 229 21.29 19.57 -2.04
C ASN A 229 22.17 19.23 -0.81
N SER A 230 22.81 18.06 -0.80
CA SER A 230 23.69 17.55 0.26
C SER A 230 23.01 17.45 1.64
N ASP A 231 21.70 17.17 1.67
CA ASP A 231 20.96 16.90 2.89
C ASP A 231 21.03 15.41 3.29
N GLY A 232 21.62 14.55 2.46
CA GLY A 232 21.84 13.14 2.74
C GLY A 232 20.63 12.26 2.44
N ILE A 233 19.66 12.76 1.67
CA ILE A 233 18.46 12.05 1.22
C ILE A 233 18.53 11.91 -0.30
N SER A 234 18.38 10.69 -0.81
CA SER A 234 18.63 10.36 -2.22
C SER A 234 17.44 9.70 -2.90
N GLY A 235 16.25 10.24 -2.65
CA GLY A 235 14.99 9.68 -3.11
C GLY A 235 14.99 9.36 -4.61
N LYS A 236 14.68 8.11 -4.98
CA LYS A 236 14.68 7.66 -6.37
C LYS A 236 13.40 6.94 -6.79
N ALA A 237 13.00 7.13 -8.05
CA ALA A 237 11.87 6.41 -8.63
C ALA A 237 12.25 4.95 -8.93
N ASN A 238 11.32 4.03 -8.72
CA ASN A 238 11.42 2.66 -9.24
C ASN A 238 10.72 2.57 -10.59
N PHE A 239 11.44 2.29 -11.68
CA PHE A 239 10.83 2.04 -12.99
C PHE A 239 10.62 0.54 -13.21
N VAL A 240 9.38 0.15 -13.51
CA VAL A 240 8.93 -1.24 -13.48
C VAL A 240 8.22 -1.63 -14.76
N TYR A 241 8.31 -2.89 -15.15
CA TYR A 241 7.65 -3.38 -16.35
C TYR A 241 6.15 -3.62 -16.09
N SER A 242 5.30 -2.88 -16.80
CA SER A 242 3.84 -3.07 -16.77
C SER A 242 3.42 -4.15 -17.78
N PRO A 243 2.84 -5.29 -17.34
CA PRO A 243 2.29 -6.28 -18.27
C PRO A 243 1.10 -5.75 -19.09
N ILE A 244 0.39 -4.73 -18.59
CA ILE A 244 -0.75 -4.12 -19.29
C ILE A 244 -0.29 -3.29 -20.49
N SER A 245 0.63 -2.34 -20.29
CA SER A 245 1.11 -1.48 -21.39
C SER A 245 2.28 -2.07 -22.17
N LYS A 246 2.94 -3.10 -21.60
CA LYS A 246 4.16 -3.72 -22.12
C LYS A 246 5.35 -2.76 -22.18
N GLN A 247 5.39 -1.77 -21.29
CA GLN A 247 6.44 -0.74 -21.19
C GLN A 247 6.94 -0.61 -19.74
N TYR A 248 8.10 0.03 -19.58
CA TYR A 248 8.54 0.48 -18.26
C TYR A 248 7.81 1.76 -17.86
N GLU A 249 7.25 1.77 -16.65
CA GLU A 249 6.46 2.86 -16.10
C GLU A 249 6.89 3.16 -14.66
N LEU A 250 6.49 4.33 -14.16
CA LEU A 250 6.73 4.70 -12.76
C LEU A 250 5.98 3.73 -11.84
N GLY A 251 6.73 3.09 -10.95
CA GLY A 251 6.24 2.28 -9.87
C GLY A 251 5.54 3.10 -8.78
N ARG A 252 4.36 2.65 -8.32
CA ARG A 252 3.49 3.40 -7.40
C ARG A 252 2.95 2.56 -6.25
N TYR A 253 2.77 1.27 -6.49
CA TYR A 253 2.14 0.33 -5.55
C TYR A 253 3.18 -0.62 -4.94
N THR A 254 2.77 -1.38 -3.92
CA THR A 254 3.62 -2.23 -3.05
C THR A 254 4.52 -1.44 -2.08
N HIS A 255 5.32 -2.16 -1.29
CA HIS A 255 6.28 -1.58 -0.33
C HIS A 255 7.56 -1.06 -0.99
N LYS A 256 7.93 -1.55 -2.19
CA LYS A 256 9.13 -1.13 -2.93
C LYS A 256 8.79 -0.46 -4.28
N ALA A 257 7.57 0.09 -4.40
CA ALA A 257 7.09 0.71 -5.64
C ALA A 257 7.13 -0.24 -6.86
N SER A 258 7.02 -1.56 -6.67
CA SER A 258 7.36 -2.55 -7.71
C SER A 258 6.22 -2.85 -8.71
N VAL A 259 5.15 -2.06 -8.69
CA VAL A 259 3.98 -2.19 -9.57
C VAL A 259 3.49 -0.81 -9.98
N SER A 260 3.19 -0.58 -11.26
CA SER A 260 2.80 0.75 -11.77
C SER A 260 1.30 1.02 -11.68
N LYS A 261 0.45 0.01 -11.91
CA LYS A 261 -1.01 0.18 -12.00
C LYS A 261 -1.77 -0.57 -10.91
N LEU A 262 -2.86 0.02 -10.42
CA LEU A 262 -3.70 -0.61 -9.40
C LEU A 262 -4.25 -1.98 -9.85
N LYS A 263 -4.70 -2.10 -11.11
CA LYS A 263 -5.22 -3.37 -11.66
C LYS A 263 -4.18 -4.49 -11.62
N GLU A 264 -2.91 -4.17 -11.86
CA GLU A 264 -1.81 -5.15 -11.77
C GLU A 264 -1.59 -5.58 -10.33
N GLN A 265 -1.65 -4.65 -9.38
CA GLN A 265 -1.55 -4.97 -7.95
C GLN A 265 -2.71 -5.87 -7.50
N VAL A 266 -3.93 -5.61 -7.97
CA VAL A 266 -5.10 -6.45 -7.67
C VAL A 266 -4.93 -7.85 -8.26
N ALA A 267 -4.49 -7.98 -9.50
CA ALA A 267 -4.22 -9.28 -10.12
C ALA A 267 -3.09 -10.05 -9.41
N ASN A 268 -2.00 -9.35 -9.03
CA ASN A 268 -0.90 -9.93 -8.26
C ASN A 268 -1.36 -10.44 -6.89
N ALA A 269 -2.28 -9.74 -6.22
CA ALA A 269 -2.85 -10.16 -4.94
C ALA A 269 -3.77 -11.38 -5.09
N PHE A 270 -4.65 -11.41 -6.09
CA PHE A 270 -5.47 -12.60 -6.37
C PHE A 270 -4.61 -13.84 -6.62
N SER A 271 -3.56 -13.70 -7.44
CA SER A 271 -2.70 -14.81 -7.80
C SER A 271 -1.80 -15.28 -6.66
N ASN A 272 -1.18 -14.37 -5.90
CA ASN A 272 -0.24 -14.75 -4.84
C ASN A 272 -0.92 -15.06 -3.50
N ASP A 273 -1.96 -14.31 -3.12
CA ASP A 273 -2.55 -14.41 -1.79
C ASP A 273 -3.72 -15.40 -1.76
N ILE A 274 -4.44 -15.57 -2.88
CA ILE A 274 -5.66 -16.40 -3.00
C ILE A 274 -5.45 -17.58 -3.97
N GLY A 275 -4.39 -17.55 -4.79
CA GLY A 275 -4.12 -18.59 -5.79
C GLY A 275 -5.05 -18.55 -7.01
N VAL A 276 -5.83 -17.49 -7.17
CA VAL A 276 -6.84 -17.32 -8.22
C VAL A 276 -6.17 -16.82 -9.51
N THR A 277 -6.42 -17.51 -10.63
CA THR A 277 -5.95 -17.07 -11.95
C THR A 277 -6.71 -15.85 -12.45
N THR A 278 -6.02 -14.99 -13.21
CA THR A 278 -6.59 -13.78 -13.78
C THR A 278 -6.19 -13.64 -15.24
N THR A 279 -6.79 -12.71 -15.97
CA THR A 279 -6.38 -12.42 -17.36
C THR A 279 -4.95 -11.87 -17.49
N LEU A 280 -4.37 -11.34 -16.41
CA LEU A 280 -2.96 -10.90 -16.38
C LEU A 280 -2.00 -12.02 -15.94
N ILE A 281 -2.51 -12.99 -15.19
CA ILE A 281 -1.75 -14.15 -14.68
C ILE A 281 -2.61 -15.40 -14.88
N PRO A 282 -2.65 -15.94 -16.13
CA PRO A 282 -3.57 -17.01 -16.51
C PRO A 282 -2.99 -18.40 -16.18
N TYR A 283 -2.29 -18.53 -15.05
CA TYR A 283 -1.65 -19.77 -14.62
C TYR A 283 -1.52 -19.82 -13.09
N GLU A 284 -1.62 -21.02 -12.55
CA GLU A 284 -1.43 -21.30 -11.11
C GLU A 284 0.04 -21.10 -10.72
N LYS A 285 0.29 -20.78 -9.45
CA LYS A 285 1.64 -20.51 -8.93
C LYS A 285 2.38 -21.76 -8.45
N CYS A 286 1.91 -22.95 -8.81
CA CYS A 286 2.58 -24.20 -8.50
C CYS A 286 3.95 -24.30 -9.18
N THR A 287 4.95 -24.82 -8.48
CA THR A 287 6.27 -25.16 -9.03
C THR A 287 6.34 -26.64 -9.45
N ASP A 288 7.39 -27.01 -10.17
CA ASP A 288 7.64 -28.41 -10.55
C ASP A 288 7.85 -29.36 -9.34
N PHE A 289 8.13 -28.80 -8.17
CA PHE A 289 8.28 -29.55 -6.91
C PHE A 289 6.92 -29.89 -6.28
N GLN A 290 5.85 -29.20 -6.68
CA GLN A 290 4.53 -29.26 -6.03
C GLN A 290 3.55 -30.09 -6.87
N LYS A 291 3.79 -31.40 -6.92
CA LYS A 291 3.05 -32.33 -7.79
C LYS A 291 1.56 -32.35 -7.48
N GLU A 292 1.18 -32.34 -6.20
CA GLU A 292 -0.22 -32.34 -5.77
C GLU A 292 -0.91 -31.03 -6.17
N CYS A 293 -0.21 -29.89 -6.10
CA CYS A 293 -0.69 -28.59 -6.57
C CYS A 293 -0.94 -28.60 -8.08
N LEU A 294 0.02 -29.09 -8.88
CA LEU A 294 -0.10 -29.18 -10.34
C LEU A 294 -1.24 -30.11 -10.80
N ASN A 295 -1.57 -31.12 -10.00
CA ASN A 295 -2.64 -32.07 -10.28
C ASN A 295 -3.95 -31.75 -9.56
N ALA A 296 -4.03 -30.61 -8.87
CA ALA A 296 -5.22 -30.22 -8.13
C ALA A 296 -6.41 -30.02 -9.09
N PRO A 297 -7.65 -30.27 -8.60
CA PRO A 297 -8.82 -30.02 -9.41
C PRO A 297 -8.93 -28.54 -9.80
N LYS A 298 -9.32 -28.29 -11.05
CA LYS A 298 -9.44 -26.93 -11.60
C LYS A 298 -10.88 -26.46 -11.58
N ALA A 299 -11.04 -25.14 -11.57
CA ALA A 299 -12.35 -24.52 -11.75
C ALA A 299 -12.94 -24.90 -13.11
N LYS A 300 -14.26 -24.72 -13.22
CA LYS A 300 -14.99 -24.94 -14.48
C LYS A 300 -14.52 -24.02 -15.61
N ASP A 301 -14.23 -22.76 -15.28
CA ASP A 301 -13.84 -21.74 -16.24
C ASP A 301 -12.32 -21.76 -16.45
N ALA A 302 -11.85 -21.38 -17.65
CA ALA A 302 -10.41 -21.37 -17.96
C ALA A 302 -9.62 -20.31 -17.18
N ILE A 303 -10.30 -19.28 -16.68
CA ILE A 303 -9.76 -18.23 -15.83
C ILE A 303 -10.74 -18.07 -14.67
N ASP A 304 -10.24 -18.20 -13.43
CA ASP A 304 -11.05 -18.15 -12.21
C ASP A 304 -11.68 -16.77 -12.00
N LEU A 305 -10.90 -15.71 -12.29
CA LEU A 305 -11.35 -14.32 -12.26
C LEU A 305 -11.26 -13.66 -13.65
N PRO A 306 -12.34 -13.75 -14.46
CA PRO A 306 -12.47 -13.03 -15.71
C PRO A 306 -12.27 -11.52 -15.59
N ASN A 307 -11.97 -10.87 -16.72
CA ASN A 307 -11.51 -9.49 -16.75
C ASN A 307 -12.54 -8.48 -16.21
N ASP A 308 -13.83 -8.69 -16.48
CA ASP A 308 -14.93 -7.85 -15.97
C ASP A 308 -15.00 -7.87 -14.43
N ARG A 309 -14.80 -9.03 -13.81
CA ARG A 309 -14.75 -9.17 -12.34
C ARG A 309 -13.47 -8.58 -11.76
N LEU A 310 -12.32 -8.77 -12.42
CA LEU A 310 -11.07 -8.11 -12.04
C LEU A 310 -11.19 -6.58 -12.10
N ASP A 311 -11.84 -6.06 -13.15
CA ASP A 311 -12.13 -4.64 -13.31
C ASP A 311 -13.09 -4.14 -12.23
N ALA A 312 -14.11 -4.91 -11.87
CA ALA A 312 -15.01 -4.56 -10.78
C ALA A 312 -14.28 -4.44 -9.43
N VAL A 313 -13.40 -5.39 -9.08
CA VAL A 313 -12.60 -5.30 -7.84
C VAL A 313 -11.63 -4.12 -7.88
N THR A 314 -11.01 -3.87 -9.03
CA THR A 314 -10.15 -2.71 -9.23
C THR A 314 -10.94 -1.41 -9.04
N PHE A 315 -12.15 -1.33 -9.62
CA PHE A 315 -13.05 -0.19 -9.48
C PHE A 315 -13.48 0.00 -8.03
N TYR A 316 -13.81 -1.07 -7.31
CA TYR A 316 -14.13 -1.01 -5.88
C TYR A 316 -13.03 -0.32 -5.09
N ILE A 317 -11.77 -0.75 -5.24
CA ILE A 317 -10.62 -0.17 -4.52
C ILE A 317 -10.34 1.27 -4.98
N LYS A 318 -10.43 1.52 -6.29
CA LYS A 318 -10.23 2.85 -6.88
C LYS A 318 -11.25 3.88 -6.39
N SER A 319 -12.49 3.44 -6.17
CA SER A 319 -13.63 4.27 -5.84
C SER A 319 -13.92 4.30 -4.33
N LEU A 320 -12.98 3.87 -3.48
CA LEU A 320 -13.08 4.06 -2.02
C LEU A 320 -12.86 5.53 -1.65
N LYS A 321 -13.71 6.04 -0.75
CA LYS A 321 -13.53 7.35 -0.16
C LYS A 321 -12.32 7.34 0.78
N SER A 322 -11.47 8.36 0.66
CA SER A 322 -10.26 8.48 1.47
C SER A 322 -10.47 9.40 2.68
N TYR A 323 -9.73 9.13 3.76
CA TYR A 323 -9.64 10.03 4.90
C TYR A 323 -8.50 11.04 4.74
N SER A 324 -8.75 12.30 5.10
CA SER A 324 -7.71 13.32 5.29
C SER A 324 -7.99 14.11 6.56
N ALA A 325 -6.94 14.31 7.36
CA ALA A 325 -6.98 15.11 8.57
C ALA A 325 -7.47 16.55 8.34
N ASN A 326 -8.12 17.12 9.36
CA ASN A 326 -8.50 18.54 9.35
C ASN A 326 -7.29 19.44 9.68
N LYS A 327 -6.70 20.03 8.64
CA LYS A 327 -5.53 20.93 8.74
C LYS A 327 -5.76 22.23 9.52
N ASN A 328 -7.00 22.62 9.76
CA ASN A 328 -7.31 23.91 10.39
C ASN A 328 -7.19 23.88 11.92
N SER A 329 -7.14 22.69 12.53
CA SER A 329 -7.01 22.57 13.98
C SER A 329 -5.63 23.05 14.47
N GLN A 330 -5.61 23.69 15.63
CA GLN A 330 -4.37 24.18 16.23
C GLN A 330 -3.37 23.03 16.50
N LYS A 331 -3.88 21.90 16.98
CA LYS A 331 -3.07 20.69 17.25
C LYS A 331 -2.37 20.17 16.00
N TYR A 332 -3.06 20.15 14.86
CA TYR A 332 -2.48 19.77 13.58
C TYR A 332 -1.33 20.71 13.20
N LYS A 333 -1.56 22.02 13.27
CA LYS A 333 -0.54 23.03 12.89
C LYS A 333 0.71 22.97 13.76
N GLU A 334 0.54 22.74 15.07
CA GLU A 334 1.67 22.63 16.01
C GLU A 334 2.51 21.38 15.74
N GLY A 335 1.89 20.21 15.58
CA GLY A 335 2.63 18.98 15.27
C GLY A 335 3.25 19.01 13.87
N TYR A 336 2.56 19.59 12.88
CA TYR A 336 3.09 19.75 11.52
C TYR A 336 4.34 20.64 11.49
N LYS A 337 4.39 21.72 12.28
CA LYS A 337 5.62 22.53 12.42
C LYS A 337 6.81 21.72 12.94
N ILE A 338 6.56 20.79 13.86
CA ILE A 338 7.61 19.91 14.37
C ILE A 338 8.03 18.89 13.31
N PHE A 339 7.06 18.35 12.56
CA PHE A 339 7.29 17.42 11.45
C PHE A 339 8.21 18.03 10.38
N GLU A 340 7.94 19.26 9.96
CA GLU A 340 8.80 20.01 9.04
C GLU A 340 10.18 20.31 9.65
N ARG A 341 10.23 20.75 10.92
CA ARG A 341 11.48 21.06 11.62
C ARG A 341 12.41 19.85 11.77
N LEU A 342 11.85 18.66 11.89
CA LEU A 342 12.62 17.41 11.96
C LEU A 342 12.96 16.84 10.58
N GLU A 343 12.64 17.56 9.51
CA GLU A 343 12.90 17.15 8.12
C GLU A 343 12.15 15.86 7.73
N CYS A 344 11.11 15.46 8.48
CA CYS A 344 10.28 14.30 8.12
C CYS A 344 9.62 14.49 6.76
N SER A 345 9.30 15.75 6.42
CA SER A 345 8.68 16.16 5.17
C SER A 345 9.59 16.04 3.95
N LYS A 346 10.87 15.73 4.12
CA LYS A 346 11.79 15.51 2.98
C LYS A 346 11.43 14.26 2.18
N CYS A 347 11.01 13.18 2.85
CA CYS A 347 10.45 11.98 2.21
C CYS A 347 8.91 11.98 2.30
N HIS A 348 8.36 12.31 3.47
CA HIS A 348 6.92 12.35 3.69
C HIS A 348 6.30 13.69 3.26
N ILE A 349 6.49 14.09 2.00
CA ILE A 349 5.98 15.35 1.47
C ILE A 349 4.45 15.45 1.63
N SER A 350 3.97 16.63 1.99
CA SER A 350 2.60 16.77 2.50
C SER A 350 1.50 16.54 1.46
N SER A 351 1.69 16.95 0.21
CA SER A 351 0.62 16.95 -0.80
C SER A 351 1.07 16.89 -2.25
N PHE A 352 0.13 16.55 -3.13
CA PHE A 352 0.26 16.62 -4.59
C PHE A 352 -0.98 17.23 -5.23
N ASN A 353 -0.80 17.83 -6.40
CA ASN A 353 -1.91 18.17 -7.28
C ASN A 353 -2.33 16.95 -8.11
N THR A 354 -3.63 16.70 -8.19
CA THR A 354 -4.17 15.61 -9.01
C THR A 354 -4.44 16.06 -10.44
N LYS A 355 -4.55 15.09 -11.36
CA LYS A 355 -5.05 15.24 -12.73
C LYS A 355 -6.46 15.87 -12.80
N LEU A 356 -7.21 15.82 -11.71
CA LEU A 356 -8.56 16.40 -11.59
C LEU A 356 -8.57 17.82 -10.99
N GLY A 357 -7.39 18.42 -10.77
CA GLY A 357 -7.27 19.81 -10.35
C GLY A 357 -7.51 20.07 -8.85
N PHE A 358 -7.56 19.02 -8.02
CA PHE A 358 -7.60 19.16 -6.56
C PHE A 358 -6.37 18.56 -5.89
N GLU A 359 -6.10 18.99 -4.66
CA GLU A 359 -4.95 18.55 -3.88
C GLU A 359 -5.27 17.32 -3.02
N VAL A 360 -4.35 16.36 -2.98
CA VAL A 360 -4.38 15.19 -2.09
C VAL A 360 -3.22 15.22 -1.09
N ARG A 361 -3.40 14.66 0.11
CA ARG A 361 -2.39 14.73 1.20
C ARG A 361 -1.93 13.35 1.70
N PRO A 362 -1.10 12.61 0.94
CA PRO A 362 -0.63 11.30 1.34
C PRO A 362 0.47 11.32 2.40
N PHE A 363 1.21 12.42 2.56
CA PHE A 363 2.43 12.44 3.38
C PHE A 363 3.43 11.37 2.93
N SER A 364 3.82 11.44 1.66
CA SER A 364 4.67 10.46 0.98
C SER A 364 5.07 11.05 -0.36
N ASP A 365 6.34 10.98 -0.74
CA ASP A 365 6.79 11.29 -2.10
C ASP A 365 6.63 10.13 -3.09
N PHE A 366 6.35 8.92 -2.59
CA PHE A 366 6.29 7.67 -3.35
C PHE A 366 7.62 7.24 -3.98
N LEU A 367 8.74 7.82 -3.53
CA LEU A 367 10.08 7.45 -3.96
C LEU A 367 10.67 6.39 -3.03
N LEU A 368 11.72 5.73 -3.50
CA LEU A 368 12.54 4.80 -2.74
C LEU A 368 13.58 5.56 -1.93
N HIS A 369 13.73 5.18 -0.66
CA HIS A 369 14.74 5.70 0.26
C HIS A 369 15.41 4.56 1.02
N ASP A 370 16.72 4.68 1.26
CA ASP A 370 17.44 3.77 2.14
C ASP A 370 17.01 3.99 3.60
N MET A 371 16.37 2.98 4.19
CA MET A 371 15.91 2.98 5.57
C MET A 371 16.92 2.35 6.55
N GLY A 372 18.10 1.97 6.06
CA GLY A 372 19.21 1.41 6.82
C GLY A 372 19.14 -0.11 7.02
N GLU A 373 20.25 -0.66 7.51
CA GLU A 373 20.49 -2.11 7.66
C GLU A 373 19.43 -2.80 8.52
N ASP A 374 19.02 -2.18 9.63
CA ASP A 374 18.00 -2.71 10.53
C ASP A 374 16.65 -2.94 9.84
N LEU A 375 16.35 -2.21 8.76
CA LEU A 375 15.12 -2.33 7.96
C LEU A 375 15.33 -2.97 6.60
N ALA A 376 16.50 -3.53 6.30
CA ALA A 376 16.73 -4.27 5.06
C ALA A 376 16.01 -5.63 5.08
N ASP A 377 15.34 -5.98 3.98
CA ASP A 377 14.68 -7.30 3.80
C ASP A 377 15.47 -8.26 2.91
N GLY A 378 16.65 -7.83 2.45
CA GLY A 378 17.53 -8.59 1.56
C GLY A 378 17.05 -8.71 0.12
N ARG A 379 15.81 -8.26 -0.19
CA ARG A 379 15.15 -8.49 -1.47
C ARG A 379 15.26 -7.28 -2.38
N VAL A 380 15.81 -7.50 -3.57
CA VAL A 380 15.84 -6.51 -4.66
C VAL A 380 14.56 -6.64 -5.48
N GLU A 381 13.97 -5.51 -5.86
CA GLU A 381 12.79 -5.46 -6.74
C GLU A 381 12.95 -4.34 -7.80
N PHE A 382 13.31 -4.74 -9.02
CA PHE A 382 13.69 -3.83 -10.09
C PHE A 382 14.87 -2.93 -9.67
N MET A 383 14.65 -1.62 -9.50
CA MET A 383 15.67 -0.66 -9.06
C MET A 383 15.72 -0.48 -7.54
N ALA A 384 14.81 -1.12 -6.80
CA ALA A 384 14.79 -1.06 -5.34
C ALA A 384 15.80 -2.03 -4.73
N GLU A 385 16.78 -1.49 -4.03
CA GLU A 385 17.80 -2.23 -3.30
C GLU A 385 17.25 -2.83 -1.99
N LYS A 386 18.10 -3.62 -1.32
CA LYS A 386 17.73 -4.44 -0.15
C LYS A 386 17.18 -3.62 1.03
N SER A 387 17.74 -2.43 1.26
CA SER A 387 17.33 -1.52 2.35
C SER A 387 16.40 -0.40 1.90
N GLU A 388 16.07 -0.35 0.62
CA GLU A 388 15.25 0.71 0.06
C GLU A 388 13.76 0.37 0.13
N TRP A 389 12.97 1.37 0.51
CA TRP A 389 11.52 1.26 0.63
C TRP A 389 10.85 2.48 0.03
N ARG A 390 9.68 2.26 -0.58
CA ARG A 390 8.81 3.35 -0.98
C ARG A 390 8.34 4.07 0.28
N THR A 391 8.41 5.39 0.31
CA THR A 391 7.83 6.18 1.40
C THR A 391 6.36 5.79 1.59
N ALA A 392 6.00 5.31 2.78
CA ALA A 392 4.65 4.86 3.08
C ALA A 392 3.72 6.08 3.27
N PRO A 393 2.56 6.15 2.60
CA PRO A 393 1.59 7.21 2.84
C PRO A 393 1.10 7.15 4.29
N LEU A 394 1.15 8.29 4.99
CA LEU A 394 0.68 8.40 6.37
C LEU A 394 -0.82 8.69 6.48
N TRP A 395 -1.51 8.94 5.36
CA TRP A 395 -2.94 9.18 5.37
C TRP A 395 -3.78 7.98 5.85
N GLY A 396 -4.78 8.23 6.68
CA GLY A 396 -5.65 7.20 7.23
C GLY A 396 -5.05 6.40 8.39
N ILE A 397 -3.92 6.81 8.99
CA ILE A 397 -3.44 6.25 10.26
C ILE A 397 -4.53 6.35 11.34
N ALA A 398 -5.21 7.50 11.43
CA ALA A 398 -6.30 7.76 12.36
C ALA A 398 -7.40 6.71 12.26
N ILE A 399 -7.76 6.32 11.02
CA ILE A 399 -8.82 5.35 10.76
C ILE A 399 -8.33 3.92 10.98
N ASN A 400 -7.09 3.61 10.62
CA ASN A 400 -6.50 2.31 10.89
C ASN A 400 -6.49 1.99 12.38
N LYS A 401 -6.21 2.98 13.25
CA LYS A 401 -6.31 2.82 14.72
C LYS A 401 -7.73 2.50 15.22
N LEU A 402 -8.77 2.85 14.46
CA LEU A 402 -10.17 2.48 14.78
C LEU A 402 -10.53 1.07 14.32
N ILE A 403 -9.83 0.54 13.31
CA ILE A 403 -10.04 -0.80 12.75
C ILE A 403 -9.24 -1.82 13.55
N ASN A 404 -7.97 -1.51 13.80
CA ASN A 404 -7.02 -2.35 14.49
C ASN A 404 -6.53 -1.62 15.76
N LYS A 405 -6.81 -2.20 16.93
CA LYS A 405 -6.43 -1.63 18.23
C LYS A 405 -4.94 -1.80 18.55
N ASN A 406 -4.25 -2.73 17.88
CA ASN A 406 -2.82 -3.01 18.04
C ASN A 406 -2.09 -2.61 16.75
N PRO A 407 -1.80 -1.32 16.56
CA PRO A 407 -1.19 -0.88 15.30
C PRO A 407 0.20 -1.52 15.14
N ASN A 408 0.48 -2.02 13.93
CA ASN A 408 1.78 -2.54 13.55
C ASN A 408 2.30 -1.72 12.37
N PHE A 409 3.36 -0.93 12.52
CA PHE A 409 3.91 -0.06 11.47
C PHE A 409 5.15 -0.67 10.80
N LEU A 410 5.62 -0.03 9.72
CA LEU A 410 6.73 -0.47 8.86
C LEU A 410 6.38 -1.69 7.99
N HIS A 411 7.27 -2.08 7.09
CA HIS A 411 6.96 -3.11 6.07
C HIS A 411 6.59 -4.47 6.70
N ASP A 412 7.19 -4.82 7.83
CA ASP A 412 7.02 -6.10 8.52
C ASP A 412 6.18 -6.01 9.80
N GLY A 413 5.67 -4.83 10.16
CA GLY A 413 4.82 -4.65 11.35
C GLY A 413 5.55 -4.67 12.71
N ARG A 414 6.89 -4.53 12.74
CA ARG A 414 7.66 -4.56 13.98
C ARG A 414 7.28 -3.49 15.00
N ALA A 415 6.93 -2.28 14.55
CA ALA A 415 6.67 -1.14 15.43
C ALA A 415 5.23 -1.13 15.94
N ARG A 416 5.03 -1.03 17.26
CA ARG A 416 3.72 -1.04 17.93
C ARG A 416 3.11 0.35 18.12
N SER A 417 3.83 1.40 17.79
CA SER A 417 3.38 2.79 17.90
C SER A 417 4.10 3.68 16.89
N VAL A 418 3.61 4.91 16.70
CA VAL A 418 4.29 5.93 15.89
C VAL A 418 5.69 6.24 16.46
N GLN A 419 5.82 6.28 17.78
CA GLN A 419 7.12 6.48 18.45
C GLN A 419 8.10 5.35 18.13
N GLU A 420 7.67 4.09 18.24
CA GLU A 420 8.52 2.95 17.85
C GLU A 420 8.88 3.01 16.37
N ALA A 421 7.94 3.38 15.49
CA ALA A 421 8.19 3.50 14.05
C ALA A 421 9.27 4.55 13.76
N ILE A 422 9.18 5.74 14.36
CA ILE A 422 10.20 6.79 14.22
C ILE A 422 11.57 6.28 14.71
N LEU A 423 11.63 5.57 15.82
CA LEU A 423 12.88 5.06 16.39
C LEU A 423 13.52 3.93 15.59
N TRP A 424 12.76 3.29 14.69
CA TRP A 424 13.28 2.30 13.74
C TRP A 424 13.90 2.92 12.48
N HIS A 425 13.65 4.20 12.19
CA HIS A 425 14.21 4.83 11.00
C HIS A 425 15.75 4.85 11.07
N GLY A 426 16.41 4.31 10.06
CA GLY A 426 17.85 4.37 9.84
C GLY A 426 18.15 5.04 8.50
N GLY A 427 19.31 4.72 7.93
CA GLY A 427 19.70 5.20 6.59
C GLY A 427 19.56 6.71 6.44
N GLU A 428 18.90 7.15 5.37
CA GLU A 428 18.62 8.55 5.04
C GLU A 428 17.84 9.27 6.16
N ALA A 429 16.96 8.55 6.88
CA ALA A 429 16.12 9.12 7.93
C ALA A 429 16.77 9.12 9.34
N LYS A 430 18.03 8.69 9.46
CA LYS A 430 18.75 8.61 10.75
C LYS A 430 18.81 9.96 11.47
N ARG A 431 19.06 11.06 10.74
CA ARG A 431 19.13 12.42 11.31
C ARG A 431 17.78 12.82 11.93
N SER A 432 16.67 12.57 11.24
CA SER A 432 15.33 12.86 11.74
C SER A 432 14.99 12.06 12.99
N LYS A 433 15.37 10.78 13.04
CA LYS A 433 15.25 9.95 14.25
C LYS A 433 16.02 10.53 15.42
N GLU A 434 17.30 10.87 15.25
CA GLU A 434 18.14 11.43 16.31
C GLU A 434 17.60 12.77 16.80
N ALA A 435 17.15 13.63 15.88
CA ALA A 435 16.51 14.90 16.22
C ALA A 435 15.19 14.69 17.01
N TYR A 436 14.39 13.67 16.67
CA TYR A 436 13.21 13.28 17.44
C TYR A 436 13.58 12.84 18.87
N MET A 437 14.64 12.04 19.04
CA MET A 437 15.10 11.58 20.36
C MET A 437 15.54 12.74 21.27
N ASN A 438 15.95 13.87 20.67
CA ASN A 438 16.37 15.09 21.34
C ASN A 438 15.25 16.10 21.59
N LEU A 439 14.03 15.85 21.10
CA LEU A 439 12.88 16.71 21.43
C LEU A 439 12.48 16.55 22.90
N SER A 440 11.92 17.62 23.49
CA SER A 440 11.19 17.50 24.76
C SER A 440 9.99 16.56 24.62
N LYS A 441 9.61 15.89 25.72
CA LYS A 441 8.43 15.02 25.78
C LYS A 441 7.16 15.66 25.20
N GLU A 442 6.94 16.94 25.51
CA GLU A 442 5.78 17.69 25.00
C GLU A 442 5.80 17.80 23.47
N ASN A 443 6.96 18.13 22.88
CA ASN A 443 7.11 18.22 21.43
C ASN A 443 7.00 16.85 20.76
N ARG A 444 7.53 15.78 21.37
CA ARG A 444 7.34 14.40 20.87
C ARG A 444 5.85 14.04 20.84
N GLN A 445 5.10 14.36 21.91
CA GLN A 445 3.66 14.10 21.95
C GLN A 445 2.86 14.91 20.93
N LYS A 446 3.24 16.17 20.67
CA LYS A 446 2.63 17.00 19.62
C LYS A 446 2.85 16.39 18.23
N LEU A 447 4.06 15.93 17.93
CA LEU A 447 4.38 15.24 16.67
C LEU A 447 3.60 13.93 16.53
N ILE A 448 3.63 13.07 17.56
CA ILE A 448 2.90 11.79 17.56
C ILE A 448 1.42 12.03 17.30
N LYS A 449 0.79 12.96 18.03
CA LYS A 449 -0.64 13.27 17.85
C LYS A 449 -0.95 13.78 16.45
N PHE A 450 -0.05 14.52 15.83
CA PHE A 450 -0.22 14.95 14.44
C PHE A 450 -0.18 13.75 13.49
N ILE A 451 0.81 12.86 13.60
CA ILE A 451 0.90 11.67 12.72
C ILE A 451 -0.29 10.73 12.94
N GLU A 452 -0.74 10.56 14.20
CA GLU A 452 -1.91 9.74 14.52
C GLU A 452 -3.24 10.36 14.06
N GLU A 453 -3.24 11.65 13.72
CA GLU A 453 -4.39 12.38 13.17
C GLU A 453 -4.50 12.21 11.65
N LEU A 454 -3.39 11.91 10.96
CA LEU A 454 -3.34 11.70 9.51
C LEU A 454 -4.15 10.49 9.10
#